data_AF-A0A1S7UMJ2-F1
#
_entry.id   AF-A0A1S7UMJ2-F1
#
_cell.length_a   1.000
_cell.length_b   1.000
_cell.length_c   1.000
_cell.angle_alpha   90.00
_cell.angle_beta   90.00
_cell.angle_gamma   90.00
#
_symmetry.space_group_name_H-M   'P 1'
#
loop_
_entity.id
_entity.type
_entity.pdbx_description
1 polymer ?
#
loop_
_entity_poly.entity_id
_entity_poly.type
_entity_poly.pdbx_seq_one_letter_code
_entity_poly.pdbx_strand_id
1 'polypeptide(L)'
;MATANPPPPPPPPPPPPPPLTTTTTTTATYTLSRHRPKKVWPPDFSKLSEAEQFRFEKRYKRRVKLASARPRWDRYVKLAQLGTVTFVIVYSVLFMDWNSDSKPFEGVRSRFWGFFSPRERPVRQSPDLPTTADGK
;
A
#
# COMPACT_ATOMS: atom_id res chain seq x y z
N MET A 1 -24.30 -8.36 73.97
CA MET A 1 -23.80 -9.46 73.11
C MET A 1 -23.48 -8.86 71.75
N ALA A 2 -22.19 -8.60 71.47
CA ALA A 2 -21.75 -7.98 70.23
C ALA A 2 -21.25 -9.07 69.27
N THR A 3 -22.01 -9.34 68.21
CA THR A 3 -21.64 -10.26 67.15
C THR A 3 -20.55 -9.59 66.31
N ALA A 4 -19.30 -10.03 66.45
CA ALA A 4 -18.20 -9.57 65.61
C ALA A 4 -18.43 -10.05 64.16
N ASN A 5 -18.51 -9.10 63.22
CA ASN A 5 -18.53 -9.41 61.79
C ASN A 5 -17.18 -10.04 61.38
N PRO A 6 -17.18 -11.09 60.55
CA PRO A 6 -15.93 -11.69 60.08
C PRO A 6 -15.16 -10.72 59.16
N PRO A 7 -13.82 -10.80 59.13
CA PRO A 7 -13.01 -9.93 58.28
C PRO A 7 -13.27 -10.20 56.78
N PRO A 8 -13.18 -9.18 55.92
CA PRO A 8 -13.37 -9.34 54.48
C PRO A 8 -12.29 -10.26 53.88
N PRO A 9 -12.63 -11.06 52.85
CA PRO A 9 -11.67 -11.93 52.18
C PRO A 9 -10.57 -11.11 51.47
N PRO A 10 -9.34 -11.63 51.36
CA PRO A 10 -8.27 -10.96 50.62
C PRO A 10 -8.66 -10.80 49.14
N PRO A 11 -8.23 -9.71 48.47
CA PRO A 11 -8.47 -9.53 47.05
C PRO A 11 -7.83 -10.70 46.25
N PRO A 12 -8.47 -11.15 45.17
CA PRO A 12 -7.90 -12.18 44.32
C PRO A 12 -6.53 -11.72 43.78
N PRO A 13 -5.57 -12.64 43.60
CA PRO A 13 -4.31 -12.31 42.95
C PRO A 13 -4.60 -11.71 41.58
N PRO A 14 -3.82 -10.69 41.12
CA PRO A 14 -3.95 -10.19 39.77
C PRO A 14 -3.81 -11.37 38.79
N PRO A 15 -4.60 -11.42 37.71
CA PRO A 15 -4.45 -12.45 36.71
C PRO A 15 -3.00 -12.45 36.21
N PRO A 16 -2.41 -13.63 35.94
CA PRO A 16 -1.11 -13.68 35.28
C PRO A 16 -1.19 -12.82 34.00
N PRO A 17 -0.14 -12.06 33.66
CA PRO A 17 -0.12 -11.31 32.42
C PRO A 17 -0.46 -12.28 31.28
N PRO A 18 -1.31 -11.87 30.32
CA PRO A 18 -1.64 -12.72 29.19
C PRO A 18 -0.33 -13.18 28.54
N PRO A 19 -0.17 -14.47 28.19
CA PRO A 19 0.98 -14.90 27.43
C PRO A 19 1.03 -14.02 26.18
N LEU A 20 2.17 -13.35 25.97
CA LEU A 20 2.47 -12.63 24.73
C LEU A 20 2.19 -13.60 23.58
N THR A 21 1.05 -13.46 22.92
CA THR A 21 0.67 -14.28 21.77
C THR A 21 1.54 -13.87 20.60
N THR A 22 2.73 -14.47 20.52
CA THR A 22 3.65 -14.39 19.38
C THR A 22 3.92 -15.77 18.81
N THR A 23 2.91 -16.61 18.57
CA THR A 23 3.15 -17.96 18.00
C THR A 23 1.91 -18.58 17.35
N THR A 24 1.49 -18.10 16.17
CA THR A 24 0.58 -18.91 15.31
C THR A 24 0.60 -18.61 13.81
N THR A 25 1.72 -18.11 13.25
CA THR A 25 1.83 -17.95 11.79
C THR A 25 3.18 -18.43 11.23
N THR A 26 3.71 -19.55 11.75
CA THR A 26 4.92 -20.17 11.16
C THR A 26 4.88 -21.70 11.14
N THR A 27 3.83 -22.33 11.67
CA THR A 27 3.71 -23.80 11.69
C THR A 27 3.08 -24.34 10.40
N ALA A 28 2.19 -23.57 9.76
CA ALA A 28 1.43 -24.02 8.59
C ALA A 28 2.28 -24.19 7.31
N THR A 29 3.43 -23.52 7.19
CA THR A 29 4.30 -23.60 5.99
C THR A 29 5.39 -24.67 6.10
N TYR A 30 5.66 -25.21 7.29
CA TYR A 30 6.67 -26.25 7.49
C TYR A 30 6.22 -27.63 7.00
N THR A 31 4.92 -27.90 7.02
CA THR A 31 4.35 -29.20 6.67
C THR A 31 4.23 -29.43 5.15
N LEU A 32 4.36 -28.38 4.34
CA LEU A 32 4.25 -28.44 2.87
C LEU A 32 5.61 -28.56 2.15
N SER A 33 6.75 -28.52 2.84
CA SER A 33 8.06 -28.59 2.19
C SER A 33 8.52 -30.04 1.99
N ARG A 34 8.84 -30.40 0.74
CA ARG A 34 9.42 -31.71 0.34
C ARG A 34 10.68 -32.07 1.15
N HIS A 35 11.43 -31.05 1.58
CA HIS A 35 12.64 -31.20 2.35
C HIS A 35 12.44 -30.61 3.74
N ARG A 36 12.41 -31.49 4.75
CA ARG A 36 12.41 -31.08 6.15
C ARG A 36 13.75 -30.38 6.46
N PRO A 37 13.74 -29.18 7.03
CA PRO A 37 14.99 -28.54 7.45
C PRO A 37 15.64 -29.39 8.55
N LYS A 38 16.95 -29.61 8.43
CA LYS A 38 17.73 -30.39 9.40
C LYS A 38 17.76 -29.78 10.81
N LYS A 39 17.43 -28.49 10.93
CA LYS A 39 17.37 -27.76 12.20
C LYS A 39 16.08 -26.94 12.22
N VAL A 40 15.25 -27.16 13.23
CA VAL A 40 14.03 -26.38 13.47
C VAL A 40 14.43 -24.94 13.80
N TRP A 41 13.82 -24.00 13.09
CA TRP A 41 13.88 -22.56 13.33
C TRP A 41 12.47 -22.15 13.77
N PRO A 42 12.25 -21.28 14.78
CA PRO A 42 13.19 -20.48 15.56
C PRO A 42 13.81 -21.27 16.73
N PRO A 43 15.04 -20.93 17.17
CA PRO A 43 15.54 -21.39 18.46
C PRO A 43 14.64 -20.84 19.58
N ASP A 44 14.36 -21.63 20.61
CA ASP A 44 13.64 -21.16 21.79
C ASP A 44 14.46 -20.06 22.49
N PHE A 45 14.16 -18.79 22.21
CA PHE A 45 14.89 -17.64 22.77
C PHE A 45 14.76 -17.54 24.29
N SER A 46 13.70 -18.10 24.88
CA SER A 46 13.47 -18.14 26.33
C SER A 46 14.43 -19.05 27.10
N LYS A 47 15.14 -19.97 26.42
CA LYS A 47 16.13 -20.88 27.03
C LYS A 47 17.57 -20.43 26.82
N LEU A 48 17.79 -19.37 26.03
CA LEU A 48 19.12 -18.84 25.70
C LEU A 48 19.53 -17.76 26.68
N SER A 49 20.81 -17.78 27.08
CA SER A 49 21.42 -16.69 27.85
C SER A 49 21.35 -15.36 27.08
N GLU A 50 21.20 -14.25 27.81
CA GLU A 50 21.12 -12.89 27.25
C GLU A 50 22.29 -12.57 26.30
N ALA A 51 23.49 -13.06 26.62
CA ALA A 51 24.67 -12.92 25.77
C ALA A 51 24.53 -13.64 24.42
N GLU A 52 23.86 -14.78 24.39
CA GLU A 52 23.60 -15.54 23.16
C GLU A 52 22.50 -14.87 22.34
N GLN A 53 21.44 -14.39 23.00
CA GLN A 53 20.37 -13.62 22.36
C GLN A 53 20.93 -12.38 21.65
N PHE A 54 21.83 -11.63 22.30
CA PHE A 54 22.47 -10.45 21.71
C PHE A 54 23.29 -10.79 20.46
N ARG A 55 23.96 -11.95 20.42
CA ARG A 55 24.68 -12.42 19.22
C ARG A 55 23.74 -12.73 18.06
N PHE A 56 22.58 -13.34 18.34
CA PHE A 56 21.55 -13.60 17.34
C PHE A 56 20.91 -12.30 16.84
N GLU A 57 20.62 -11.35 17.73
CA GLU A 57 20.07 -10.04 17.38
C GLU A 57 21.03 -9.29 16.44
N LYS A 58 22.32 -9.25 16.78
CA LYS A 58 23.37 -8.63 15.94
C LYS A 58 23.46 -9.30 14.58
N ARG A 59 23.37 -10.63 14.52
CA ARG A 59 23.41 -11.40 13.25
C ARG A 59 22.17 -11.15 12.40
N TYR A 60 21.00 -11.06 13.03
CA TYR A 60 19.74 -10.74 12.37
C TYR A 60 19.78 -9.34 11.78
N LYS A 61 20.12 -8.31 12.57
CA LYS A 61 20.26 -6.92 12.12
C LYS A 61 21.19 -6.79 10.91
N ARG A 62 22.34 -7.49 10.92
CA ARG A 62 23.28 -7.52 9.79
C ARG A 62 22.65 -8.12 8.53
N ARG A 63 21.97 -9.27 8.66
CA ARG A 63 21.31 -9.94 7.53
C ARG A 63 20.15 -9.12 6.96
N VAL A 64 19.36 -8.47 7.82
CA VAL A 64 18.29 -7.56 7.39
C VAL A 64 18.89 -6.38 6.64
N LYS A 65 19.97 -5.77 7.13
CA LYS A 65 20.67 -4.68 6.42
C LYS A 65 21.18 -5.10 5.03
N LEU A 66 21.72 -6.32 4.92
CA LEU A 66 22.16 -6.88 3.63
C LEU A 66 20.98 -7.24 2.72
N ALA A 67 19.89 -7.77 3.27
CA ALA A 67 18.67 -8.06 2.52
C ALA A 67 17.93 -6.79 2.09
N SER A 68 18.00 -5.72 2.88
CA SER A 68 17.43 -4.41 2.56
C SER A 68 18.33 -3.56 1.67
N ALA A 69 19.61 -3.92 1.52
CA ALA A 69 20.50 -3.35 0.51
C ALA A 69 20.17 -3.85 -0.92
N ARG A 70 19.20 -4.77 -1.05
CA ARG A 70 18.70 -5.24 -2.35
C ARG A 70 18.06 -4.11 -3.16
N PRO A 71 18.13 -4.19 -4.50
CA PRO A 71 18.30 -3.05 -5.39
C PRO A 71 17.11 -2.09 -5.34
N ARG A 72 17.30 -0.93 -4.71
CA ARG A 72 16.36 0.19 -4.77
C ARG A 72 16.22 0.70 -6.21
N TRP A 73 17.29 0.62 -6.98
CA TRP A 73 17.35 1.08 -8.37
C TRP A 73 16.38 0.34 -9.29
N ASP A 74 16.25 -0.97 -9.14
CA ASP A 74 15.36 -1.79 -9.98
C ASP A 74 13.89 -1.35 -9.86
N ARG A 75 13.47 -0.88 -8.67
CA ARG A 75 12.12 -0.34 -8.48
C ARG A 75 11.91 0.97 -9.24
N TYR A 76 12.91 1.85 -9.25
CA TYR A 76 12.84 3.09 -10.01
C TYR A 76 12.90 2.84 -11.51
N VAL A 77 13.72 1.89 -11.97
CA VAL A 77 13.78 1.50 -13.38
C VAL A 77 12.44 0.92 -13.84
N LYS A 78 11.81 0.07 -13.03
CA LYS A 78 10.45 -0.45 -13.32
C LYS A 78 9.40 0.64 -13.35
N LEU A 79 9.48 1.62 -12.43
CA LEU A 79 8.56 2.74 -12.40
C LEU A 79 8.76 3.66 -13.61
N ALA A 80 10.02 3.91 -14.01
CA ALA A 80 10.36 4.67 -15.19
C ALA A 80 9.93 3.93 -16.46
N GLN A 81 10.13 2.61 -16.54
CA GLN A 81 9.67 1.79 -17.66
C GLN A 81 8.15 1.86 -17.80
N LEU A 82 7.41 1.69 -16.69
CA LEU A 82 5.96 1.84 -16.69
C LEU A 82 5.54 3.26 -17.10
N GLY A 83 6.19 4.28 -16.54
CA GLY A 83 5.93 5.68 -16.84
C GLY A 83 6.15 6.01 -18.33
N THR A 84 7.26 5.56 -18.91
CA THR A 84 7.58 5.76 -20.33
C THR A 84 6.57 5.07 -21.24
N VAL A 85 6.20 3.81 -20.94
CA VAL A 85 5.19 3.08 -21.72
C VAL A 85 3.84 3.79 -21.66
N THR A 86 3.38 4.16 -20.46
CA THR A 86 2.13 4.91 -20.29
C THR A 86 2.17 6.26 -20.99
N PHE A 87 3.28 7.00 -20.89
CA PHE A 87 3.46 8.28 -21.55
C PHE A 87 3.35 8.18 -23.07
N VAL A 88 3.99 7.19 -23.69
CA VAL A 88 3.91 6.96 -25.15
C VAL A 88 2.48 6.61 -25.57
N ILE A 89 1.77 5.79 -24.80
CA ILE A 89 0.36 5.45 -25.09
C ILE A 89 -0.51 6.72 -25.04
N VAL A 90 -0.39 7.52 -23.97
CA VAL A 90 -1.17 8.76 -23.82
C VAL A 90 -0.86 9.72 -24.95
N TYR A 91 0.41 9.89 -25.32
CA TYR A 91 0.81 10.70 -26.46
C TYR A 91 0.20 10.19 -27.77
N SER A 92 0.24 8.87 -28.01
CA SER A 92 -0.28 8.26 -29.23
C SER A 92 -1.79 8.42 -29.38
N VAL A 93 -2.54 8.36 -28.28
CA VAL A 93 -4.00 8.52 -28.28
C VAL A 93 -4.38 10.00 -28.35
N LEU A 94 -3.73 10.86 -27.56
CA LEU A 94 -4.20 12.24 -27.34
C LEU A 94 -3.61 13.25 -28.34
N PHE A 95 -2.38 13.07 -28.79
CA PHE A 95 -1.64 14.06 -29.59
C PHE A 95 -1.21 13.58 -30.96
N MET A 96 -0.97 12.28 -31.16
CA MET A 96 -0.56 11.78 -32.47
C MET A 96 -1.71 11.95 -33.46
N ASP A 97 -1.52 12.80 -34.46
CA ASP A 97 -2.45 12.95 -35.57
C ASP A 97 -2.13 11.87 -36.59
N TRP A 98 -2.99 10.86 -36.65
CA TRP A 98 -2.90 9.82 -37.67
C TRP A 98 -3.38 10.47 -38.96
N ASN A 99 -2.54 10.50 -40.00
CA ASN A 99 -2.77 11.20 -41.27
C ASN A 99 -3.90 10.57 -42.13
N SER A 100 -4.93 10.03 -41.48
CA SER A 100 -6.12 9.42 -42.07
C SER A 100 -7.31 10.36 -41.92
N ASP A 101 -8.21 10.35 -42.90
CA ASP A 101 -9.38 11.23 -43.00
C ASP A 101 -10.37 11.14 -41.82
N SER A 102 -10.23 10.12 -40.95
CA SER A 102 -10.99 9.98 -39.71
C SER A 102 -10.03 9.78 -38.54
N LYS A 103 -10.04 10.72 -37.59
CA LYS A 103 -9.23 10.68 -36.36
C LYS A 103 -9.86 9.65 -35.40
N PRO A 104 -9.28 8.44 -35.21
CA PRO A 104 -9.97 7.33 -34.55
C PRO A 104 -10.16 7.51 -33.04
N PHE A 105 -9.46 8.46 -32.42
CA PHE A 105 -9.45 8.68 -30.97
C PHE A 105 -10.11 9.99 -30.51
N GLU A 106 -10.86 10.69 -31.38
CA GLU A 106 -11.54 11.95 -31.04
C GLU A 106 -12.51 11.81 -29.86
N GLY A 107 -13.30 10.73 -29.82
CA GLY A 107 -14.20 10.47 -28.68
C GLY A 107 -13.48 10.25 -27.36
N VAL A 108 -12.29 9.64 -27.39
CA VAL A 108 -11.44 9.42 -26.21
C VAL A 108 -10.80 10.73 -25.75
N ARG A 109 -10.31 11.55 -26.69
CA ARG A 109 -9.79 12.91 -26.42
C ARG A 109 -10.83 13.80 -25.78
N SER A 110 -12.02 13.90 -26.38
CA SER A 110 -13.11 14.72 -25.88
C SER A 110 -13.52 14.33 -24.45
N ARG A 111 -13.64 13.02 -24.17
CA ARG A 111 -13.97 12.52 -22.83
C ARG A 111 -12.86 12.76 -21.82
N PHE A 112 -11.60 12.61 -22.21
CA PHE A 112 -10.45 12.92 -21.37
C PHE A 112 -10.43 14.40 -21.01
N TRP A 113 -10.51 15.30 -21.99
CA TRP A 113 -10.55 16.74 -21.74
C TRP A 113 -11.81 17.18 -20.98
N GLY A 114 -12.97 16.56 -21.21
CA GLY A 114 -14.19 16.84 -20.43
C GLY A 114 -14.11 16.41 -18.97
N PHE A 115 -13.30 15.38 -18.66
CA PHE A 115 -13.04 14.95 -17.29
C PHE A 115 -11.96 15.80 -16.60
N PHE A 116 -10.92 16.21 -17.33
CA PHE A 116 -9.78 16.98 -16.79
C PHE A 116 -9.97 18.50 -16.85
N SER A 117 -10.93 19.01 -17.61
CA SER A 117 -11.25 20.44 -17.61
C SER A 117 -11.87 20.82 -16.27
N PRO A 118 -11.37 21.85 -15.58
CA PRO A 118 -12.08 22.47 -14.47
C PRO A 118 -13.49 22.81 -14.96
N ARG A 119 -14.54 22.45 -14.21
CA ARG A 119 -15.94 22.73 -14.55
C ARG A 119 -16.05 24.15 -15.12
N GLU A 120 -16.19 24.25 -16.44
CA GLU A 120 -16.45 25.50 -17.14
C GLU A 120 -17.67 26.11 -16.45
N ARG A 121 -17.47 27.24 -15.78
CA ARG A 121 -18.58 27.99 -15.19
C ARG A 121 -19.45 28.42 -16.37
N PRO A 122 -20.76 28.15 -16.37
CA PRO A 122 -21.61 28.53 -17.49
C PRO A 122 -21.47 30.03 -17.72
N VAL A 123 -20.88 30.40 -18.84
CA VAL A 123 -20.83 31.77 -19.32
C VAL A 123 -22.29 32.18 -19.52
N ARG A 124 -22.72 33.19 -18.77
CA ARG A 124 -24.06 33.78 -18.87
C ARG A 124 -24.24 34.22 -20.33
N GLN A 125 -25.12 33.55 -21.08
CA GLN A 125 -25.53 34.02 -22.40
C GLN A 125 -26.26 35.36 -22.21
N SER A 126 -25.68 36.43 -22.74
CA SER A 126 -26.37 37.71 -22.92
C SER A 126 -27.46 37.48 -23.96
N PRO A 127 -28.74 37.79 -23.68
CA PRO A 127 -29.81 37.62 -24.64
C PRO A 127 -29.61 38.57 -25.84
N ASP A 128 -29.84 38.02 -27.02
CA ASP A 128 -29.68 38.68 -28.32
C ASP A 128 -30.47 39.99 -28.41
N LEU A 129 -29.82 41.04 -28.89
CA LEU A 129 -30.49 42.25 -29.36
C LEU A 129 -30.98 42.02 -30.80
N PRO A 130 -32.28 42.13 -31.10
CA PRO A 130 -32.76 42.17 -32.47
C PRO A 130 -32.45 43.56 -33.05
N THR A 131 -31.46 43.64 -33.94
CA THR A 131 -31.40 44.78 -34.87
C THR A 131 -32.09 44.37 -36.16
N THR A 132 -33.35 44.79 -36.28
CA THR A 132 -34.09 44.87 -37.53
C THR A 132 -33.62 46.10 -38.30
N ALA A 133 -33.15 45.91 -39.54
CA ALA A 133 -33.10 46.88 -40.65
C ALA A 133 -32.43 46.13 -41.82
N ASP A 134 -33.14 45.54 -42.78
CA ASP A 134 -34.00 46.14 -43.80
C ASP A 134 -33.32 47.29 -44.58
N GLY A 135 -33.11 47.09 -45.88
CA GLY A 135 -32.79 48.17 -46.84
C GLY A 135 -31.56 47.98 -47.75
N LYS A 136 -31.75 47.28 -48.88
CA LYS A 136 -31.56 47.75 -50.28
C LYS A 136 -31.02 46.67 -51.22
#